data_AF-A0A931WLV5-F1
#
_entry.id   AF-A0A931WLV5-F1
#
_cell.length_a   1.000
_cell.length_b   1.000
_cell.length_c   1.000
_cell.angle_alpha   90.00
_cell.angle_beta   90.00
_cell.angle_gamma   90.00
#
_symmetry.space_group_name_H-M   'P 1'
#
loop_
_entity.id
_entity.type
_entity.pdbx_description
1 polymer ?
#
loop_
_entity_poly.entity_id
_entity_poly.type
_entity_poly.pdbx_seq_one_letter_code
_entity_poly.pdbx_strand_id
1 'polypeptide(L)'
;MSPTKTLATYAANLSYDEIPTSVTERMIDCVLDSLGAAIYGVSLPWSRTLIGYARRYGGGGKSSILGANEKKVQAPFAALANGGLIHSFELDNVRQPGAGVHAGATLVPAGFAVAEELGASGAKLLTALVAGCEVMFRIGHACRETSEKLGFHAPGLTGPLGAAATAGHLLGLNADQMVHAFGIAASLASGILAFAKSATGGMVKRLHLGRAAEGGVLAATLARNGFSGPESVLEGEFGFLQVFSREPDLARLTRALGEEYEVMKICMKRFPCHITAQAPIQAVQELRAEHPFAAEEVADITIAGAEKMITHHNIVEPKDVMMAQYSVPFSVALSLWRDPKDPRAFSDESFADPAILSLCRKIRLVVDETSRKLEGYLGARVTIRLRSGQELTREVKSFKGSPADPLSRTEVAEKFFTLTAAMDREAAQTLFRRVERLAEEKNVGAILT
;
A
#
# COMPACT_ATOMS: atom_id res chain seq x y z
N MET A 1 -30.80 3.22 -6.89
CA MET A 1 -30.12 2.83 -5.64
C MET A 1 -29.19 3.95 -5.23
N SER A 2 -28.97 4.17 -3.93
CA SER A 2 -27.95 5.12 -3.48
C SER A 2 -26.53 4.64 -3.84
N PRO A 3 -25.51 5.51 -3.87
CA PRO A 3 -24.13 5.09 -4.07
C PRO A 3 -23.66 4.03 -3.07
N THR A 4 -23.94 4.21 -1.77
CA THR A 4 -23.65 3.21 -0.73
C THR A 4 -24.29 1.86 -1.05
N LYS A 5 -25.60 1.84 -1.37
CA LYS A 5 -26.30 0.59 -1.69
C LYS A 5 -25.78 -0.06 -2.98
N THR A 6 -25.40 0.73 -3.97
CA THR A 6 -24.87 0.24 -5.25
C THR A 6 -23.53 -0.48 -5.06
N LEU A 7 -22.59 0.15 -4.34
CA LEU A 7 -21.30 -0.46 -4.00
C LEU A 7 -21.46 -1.70 -3.13
N ALA A 8 -22.34 -1.65 -2.14
CA ALA A 8 -22.61 -2.79 -1.25
C ALA A 8 -23.19 -3.99 -2.01
N THR A 9 -24.08 -3.73 -2.97
CA THR A 9 -24.68 -4.76 -3.82
C THR A 9 -23.64 -5.40 -4.73
N TYR A 10 -22.77 -4.60 -5.35
CA TYR A 10 -21.66 -5.11 -6.17
C TYR A 10 -20.71 -5.98 -5.33
N ALA A 11 -20.25 -5.46 -4.18
CA ALA A 11 -19.30 -6.17 -3.33
C ALA A 11 -19.85 -7.48 -2.77
N ALA A 12 -21.15 -7.55 -2.47
CA ALA A 12 -21.81 -8.76 -2.00
C ALA A 12 -21.98 -9.83 -3.10
N ASN A 13 -22.24 -9.41 -4.34
CA ASN A 13 -22.69 -10.30 -5.41
C ASN A 13 -21.63 -10.66 -6.45
N LEU A 14 -20.49 -9.97 -6.50
CA LEU A 14 -19.42 -10.24 -7.47
C LEU A 14 -19.05 -11.73 -7.47
N SER A 15 -19.07 -12.38 -8.63
CA SER A 15 -18.63 -13.77 -8.76
C SER A 15 -17.23 -13.86 -9.37
N TYR A 16 -16.52 -14.96 -9.13
CA TYR A 16 -15.18 -15.17 -9.68
C TYR A 16 -15.18 -15.20 -11.22
N ASP A 17 -16.17 -15.85 -11.81
CA ASP A 17 -16.25 -16.07 -13.27
C ASP A 17 -16.53 -14.78 -14.07
N GLU A 18 -17.01 -13.72 -13.40
CA GLU A 18 -17.22 -12.39 -13.99
C GLU A 18 -15.94 -11.56 -14.04
N ILE A 19 -14.90 -11.94 -13.29
CA ILE A 19 -13.66 -11.15 -13.17
C ILE A 19 -12.74 -11.49 -14.34
N PRO A 20 -12.30 -10.50 -15.13
CA PRO A 20 -11.33 -10.73 -16.20
C PRO A 20 -10.02 -11.32 -15.67
N THR A 21 -9.40 -12.24 -16.43
CA THR A 21 -8.14 -12.89 -16.04
C THR A 21 -7.06 -11.86 -15.67
N SER A 22 -6.91 -10.78 -16.45
CA SER A 22 -5.94 -9.72 -16.18
C SER A 22 -6.12 -9.03 -14.83
N VAL A 23 -7.37 -8.92 -14.35
CA VAL A 23 -7.71 -8.38 -13.03
C VAL A 23 -7.29 -9.36 -11.93
N THR A 24 -7.59 -10.66 -12.10
CA THR A 24 -7.15 -11.69 -11.15
C THR A 24 -5.63 -11.79 -11.08
N GLU A 25 -4.92 -11.74 -12.21
CA GLU A 25 -3.46 -11.77 -12.28
C GLU A 25 -2.83 -10.56 -11.59
N ARG A 26 -3.39 -9.35 -11.78
CA ARG A 26 -2.95 -8.15 -11.08
C ARG A 26 -3.19 -8.23 -9.58
N MET A 27 -4.30 -8.83 -9.16
CA MET A 27 -4.56 -9.06 -7.74
C MET A 27 -3.60 -10.11 -7.15
N ILE A 28 -3.24 -11.14 -7.89
CA ILE A 28 -2.21 -12.11 -7.49
C ILE A 28 -0.85 -11.40 -7.30
N ASP A 29 -0.48 -10.49 -8.21
CA ASP A 29 0.73 -9.68 -8.02
C ASP A 29 0.66 -8.87 -6.73
N CYS A 30 -0.50 -8.26 -6.43
CA CYS A 30 -0.73 -7.52 -5.19
C CYS A 30 -0.57 -8.42 -3.94
N VAL A 31 -1.06 -9.66 -4.00
CA VAL A 31 -0.89 -10.64 -2.93
C VAL A 31 0.59 -11.01 -2.76
N LEU A 32 1.31 -11.33 -3.84
CA LEU A 32 2.75 -11.63 -3.79
C LEU A 32 3.54 -10.48 -3.18
N ASP A 33 3.31 -9.26 -3.67
CA ASP A 33 3.90 -8.02 -3.16
C ASP A 33 3.69 -7.87 -1.64
N SER A 34 2.46 -8.08 -1.20
CA SER A 34 2.04 -7.95 0.20
C SER A 34 2.66 -9.02 1.09
N LEU A 35 2.67 -10.28 0.66
CA LEU A 35 3.27 -11.37 1.43
C LEU A 35 4.78 -11.18 1.57
N GLY A 36 5.46 -10.78 0.49
CA GLY A 36 6.87 -10.42 0.54
C GLY A 36 7.16 -9.31 1.55
N ALA A 37 6.37 -8.24 1.53
CA ALA A 37 6.49 -7.14 2.48
C ALA A 37 6.20 -7.57 3.94
N ALA A 38 5.20 -8.44 4.16
CA ALA A 38 4.89 -8.98 5.48
C ALA A 38 6.06 -9.80 6.05
N ILE A 39 6.65 -10.66 5.22
CA ILE A 39 7.77 -11.54 5.59
C ILE A 39 9.01 -10.70 5.92
N TYR A 40 9.34 -9.72 5.09
CA TYR A 40 10.41 -8.77 5.42
C TYR A 40 10.11 -8.03 6.73
N GLY A 41 8.86 -7.62 6.90
CA GLY A 41 8.40 -6.84 8.04
C GLY A 41 8.40 -7.56 9.37
N VAL A 42 8.27 -8.90 9.38
CA VAL A 42 7.96 -9.68 10.59
C VAL A 42 8.99 -9.50 11.72
N SER A 43 10.27 -9.35 11.38
CA SER A 43 11.35 -9.27 12.36
C SER A 43 11.62 -7.86 12.90
N LEU A 44 11.02 -6.83 12.31
CA LEU A 44 11.30 -5.42 12.63
C LEU A 44 10.81 -5.03 14.03
N PRO A 45 11.47 -4.09 14.73
CA PRO A 45 11.14 -3.76 16.12
C PRO A 45 9.67 -3.35 16.34
N TRP A 46 9.12 -2.49 15.47
CA TRP A 46 7.73 -2.07 15.51
C TRP A 46 6.74 -3.17 15.13
N SER A 47 7.16 -4.14 14.34
CA SER A 47 6.33 -5.29 13.98
C SER A 47 6.16 -6.21 15.17
N ARG A 48 7.24 -6.45 15.93
CA ARG A 48 7.20 -7.29 17.14
C ARG A 48 6.23 -6.76 18.19
N THR A 49 6.07 -5.44 18.33
CA THR A 49 5.12 -4.85 19.27
C THR A 49 3.67 -5.12 18.86
N LEU A 50 3.34 -5.00 17.57
CA LEU A 50 2.01 -5.33 17.04
C LEU A 50 1.71 -6.82 17.15
N ILE A 51 2.68 -7.68 16.81
CA ILE A 51 2.58 -9.13 16.96
C ILE A 51 2.31 -9.50 18.42
N GLY A 52 3.06 -8.92 19.36
CA GLY A 52 2.87 -9.15 20.80
C GLY A 52 1.48 -8.73 21.29
N TYR A 53 0.97 -7.59 20.82
CA TYR A 53 -0.39 -7.14 21.14
C TYR A 53 -1.45 -8.13 20.60
N ALA A 54 -1.35 -8.50 19.32
CA ALA A 54 -2.27 -9.43 18.68
C ALA A 54 -2.30 -10.79 19.38
N ARG A 55 -1.15 -11.31 19.82
CA ARG A 55 -1.05 -12.56 20.57
C ARG A 55 -1.70 -12.47 21.95
N ARG A 56 -1.44 -11.38 22.66
CA ARG A 56 -1.92 -11.19 24.03
C ARG A 56 -3.44 -11.13 24.10
N TYR A 57 -4.08 -10.46 23.14
CA TYR A 57 -5.52 -10.19 23.19
C TYR A 57 -6.35 -11.01 22.18
N GLY A 58 -5.71 -11.61 21.18
CA GLY A 58 -6.38 -12.33 20.10
C GLY A 58 -6.29 -13.85 20.18
N GLY A 59 -5.94 -14.46 21.32
CA GLY A 59 -5.81 -15.92 21.43
C GLY A 59 -7.09 -16.69 21.08
N GLY A 60 -6.94 -17.96 20.67
CA GLY A 60 -8.05 -18.90 20.48
C GLY A 60 -8.71 -18.89 19.09
N GLY A 61 -8.07 -18.26 18.09
CA GLY A 61 -8.56 -18.27 16.71
C GLY A 61 -7.80 -19.22 15.78
N LYS A 62 -8.11 -19.13 14.48
CA LYS A 62 -7.55 -20.00 13.42
C LYS A 62 -6.63 -19.27 12.44
N SER A 63 -6.47 -17.96 12.60
CA SER A 63 -5.80 -17.09 11.64
C SER A 63 -4.34 -16.87 12.00
N SER A 64 -3.48 -16.87 10.99
CA SER A 64 -2.04 -16.82 11.12
C SER A 64 -1.51 -15.39 11.07
N ILE A 65 -0.49 -15.12 11.89
CA ILE A 65 0.36 -13.94 11.72
C ILE A 65 1.47 -14.32 10.73
N LEU A 66 1.52 -13.65 9.58
CA LEU A 66 2.38 -14.00 8.45
C LEU A 66 3.86 -13.99 8.84
N GLY A 67 4.58 -15.06 8.49
CA GLY A 67 6.02 -15.20 8.73
C GLY A 67 6.42 -15.42 10.21
N ALA A 68 5.47 -15.43 11.14
CA ALA A 68 5.77 -15.57 12.56
C ALA A 68 5.82 -17.03 13.03
N ASN A 69 5.36 -18.00 12.23
CA ASN A 69 5.38 -19.45 12.50
C ASN A 69 5.00 -19.84 13.94
N GLU A 70 3.90 -19.28 14.44
CA GLU A 70 3.53 -19.35 15.87
C GLU A 70 2.01 -19.54 16.08
N LYS A 71 1.56 -19.49 17.34
CA LYS A 71 0.15 -19.67 17.73
C LYS A 71 -0.78 -18.76 16.92
N LYS A 72 -1.81 -19.37 16.35
CA LYS A 72 -2.91 -18.69 15.65
C LYS A 72 -3.71 -17.79 16.59
N VAL A 73 -4.24 -16.71 16.02
CA VAL A 73 -5.08 -15.71 16.69
C VAL A 73 -6.42 -15.58 15.97
N GLN A 74 -7.35 -14.84 16.55
CA GLN A 74 -8.62 -14.49 15.91
C GLN A 74 -8.37 -13.57 14.71
N ALA A 75 -9.21 -13.70 13.67
CA ALA A 75 -9.05 -12.98 12.41
C ALA A 75 -8.82 -11.46 12.54
N PRO A 76 -9.55 -10.69 13.38
CA PRO A 76 -9.28 -9.24 13.51
C PRO A 76 -7.86 -8.95 14.02
N PHE A 77 -7.32 -9.78 14.93
CA PHE A 77 -5.97 -9.59 15.45
C PHE A 77 -4.87 -10.06 14.50
N ALA A 78 -5.15 -11.10 13.69
CA ALA A 78 -4.26 -11.47 12.57
C ALA A 78 -4.21 -10.34 11.54
N ALA A 79 -5.37 -9.79 11.16
CA ALA A 79 -5.47 -8.65 10.24
C ALA A 79 -4.72 -7.42 10.78
N LEU A 80 -4.86 -7.11 12.07
CA LEU A 80 -4.13 -6.04 12.76
C LEU A 80 -2.61 -6.18 12.63
N ALA A 81 -2.10 -7.35 13.01
CA ALA A 81 -0.67 -7.61 12.95
C ALA A 81 -0.18 -7.55 11.49
N ASN A 82 -0.80 -8.33 10.61
CA ASN A 82 -0.39 -8.49 9.21
C ASN A 82 -0.45 -7.17 8.44
N GLY A 83 -1.46 -6.33 8.64
CA GLY A 83 -1.50 -5.00 8.01
C GLY A 83 -0.33 -4.11 8.45
N GLY A 84 0.04 -4.17 9.72
CA GLY A 84 1.24 -3.49 10.23
C GLY A 84 2.55 -4.06 9.69
N LEU A 85 2.63 -5.38 9.46
CA LEU A 85 3.79 -6.04 8.84
C LEU A 85 3.97 -5.61 7.39
N ILE A 86 2.89 -5.61 6.62
CA ILE A 86 2.92 -5.25 5.20
C ILE A 86 3.30 -3.77 5.03
N HIS A 87 2.75 -2.89 5.89
CA HIS A 87 3.08 -1.46 5.87
C HIS A 87 4.35 -1.08 6.65
N SER A 88 5.15 -2.06 7.06
CA SER A 88 6.23 -1.85 8.02
C SER A 88 7.42 -1.04 7.48
N PHE A 89 7.59 -1.00 6.15
CA PHE A 89 8.82 -0.54 5.51
C PHE A 89 8.61 0.17 4.16
N GLU A 90 7.47 0.85 3.96
CA GLU A 90 7.16 1.61 2.74
C GLU A 90 7.20 0.81 1.41
N LEU A 91 7.07 -0.51 1.47
CA LEU A 91 7.18 -1.39 0.29
C LEU A 91 5.85 -1.69 -0.39
N ASP A 92 4.74 -1.52 0.34
CA ASP A 92 3.41 -1.89 -0.08
C ASP A 92 2.87 -0.99 -1.20
N ASN A 93 1.99 -1.59 -2.00
CA ASN A 93 1.37 -0.93 -3.15
C ASN A 93 0.42 0.23 -2.77
N VAL A 94 0.18 1.08 -3.76
CA VAL A 94 -0.74 2.23 -3.72
C VAL A 94 -1.64 2.22 -4.95
N ARG A 95 -2.49 3.24 -5.10
CA ARG A 95 -3.28 3.48 -6.33
C ARG A 95 -2.72 4.66 -7.12
N GLN A 96 -2.82 4.61 -8.46
CA GLN A 96 -2.64 5.77 -9.33
C GLN A 96 -3.88 6.05 -10.20
N PRO A 97 -4.41 7.30 -10.25
CA PRO A 97 -3.96 8.46 -9.49
C PRO A 97 -4.12 8.25 -7.98
N GLY A 98 -3.33 8.97 -7.20
CA GLY A 98 -3.32 8.82 -5.75
C GLY A 98 -4.70 9.05 -5.14
N ALA A 99 -5.01 8.27 -4.11
CA ALA A 99 -6.31 8.28 -3.44
C ALA A 99 -6.19 7.96 -1.93
N GLY A 100 -4.96 7.95 -1.39
CA GLY A 100 -4.72 7.56 0.00
C GLY A 100 -5.18 6.13 0.31
N VAL A 101 -4.90 5.18 -0.59
CA VAL A 101 -5.31 3.77 -0.48
C VAL A 101 -4.10 2.85 -0.70
N HIS A 102 -4.06 1.75 0.07
CA HIS A 102 -2.97 0.78 0.08
C HIS A 102 -3.57 -0.64 0.15
N ALA A 103 -3.98 -1.19 -1.00
CA ALA A 103 -4.75 -2.45 -1.05
C ALA A 103 -4.00 -3.61 -0.42
N GLY A 104 -2.70 -3.71 -0.68
CA GLY A 104 -1.88 -4.78 -0.13
C GLY A 104 -1.87 -4.83 1.38
N ALA A 105 -1.74 -3.67 2.04
CA ALA A 105 -1.62 -3.61 3.49
C ALA A 105 -2.96 -3.53 4.24
N THR A 106 -4.09 -3.47 3.54
CA THR A 106 -5.43 -3.43 4.16
C THR A 106 -6.30 -4.62 3.79
N LEU A 107 -6.43 -4.93 2.49
CA LEU A 107 -7.33 -5.97 1.99
C LEU A 107 -6.74 -7.36 2.16
N VAL A 108 -5.48 -7.55 1.76
CA VAL A 108 -4.79 -8.84 1.87
C VAL A 108 -4.76 -9.36 3.33
N PRO A 109 -4.37 -8.58 4.35
CA PRO A 109 -4.35 -9.08 5.72
C PRO A 109 -5.76 -9.40 6.25
N ALA A 110 -6.78 -8.61 5.92
CA ALA A 110 -8.16 -8.90 6.30
C ALA A 110 -8.69 -10.16 5.59
N GLY A 111 -8.45 -10.26 4.29
CA GLY A 111 -8.87 -11.36 3.44
C GLY A 111 -8.26 -12.69 3.88
N PHE A 112 -6.93 -12.77 4.02
CA PHE A 112 -6.27 -14.00 4.48
C PHE A 112 -6.72 -14.41 5.87
N ALA A 113 -6.86 -13.46 6.81
CA ALA A 113 -7.28 -13.77 8.16
C ALA A 113 -8.67 -14.42 8.21
N VAL A 114 -9.65 -13.86 7.50
CA VAL A 114 -11.02 -14.38 7.45
C VAL A 114 -11.10 -15.65 6.59
N ALA A 115 -10.41 -15.68 5.45
CA ALA A 115 -10.43 -16.83 4.56
C ALA A 115 -9.81 -18.07 5.21
N GLU A 116 -8.73 -17.93 5.99
CA GLU A 116 -8.16 -19.02 6.78
C GLU A 116 -9.11 -19.51 7.88
N GLU A 117 -9.80 -18.59 8.57
CA GLU A 117 -10.78 -18.95 9.61
C GLU A 117 -11.94 -19.78 9.05
N LEU A 118 -12.38 -19.44 7.83
CA LEU A 118 -13.47 -20.12 7.11
C LEU A 118 -13.00 -21.36 6.32
N GLY A 119 -11.70 -21.56 6.13
CA GLY A 119 -11.17 -22.57 5.21
C GLY A 119 -11.56 -22.31 3.75
N ALA A 120 -11.62 -21.04 3.33
CA ALA A 120 -12.04 -20.64 2.00
C ALA A 120 -10.99 -20.96 0.92
N SER A 121 -11.47 -21.15 -0.32
CA SER A 121 -10.60 -21.32 -1.49
C SER A 121 -9.95 -20.01 -1.90
N GLY A 122 -8.86 -20.09 -2.66
CA GLY A 122 -8.18 -18.91 -3.16
C GLY A 122 -8.97 -18.17 -4.23
N ALA A 123 -9.83 -18.84 -5.00
CA ALA A 123 -10.81 -18.16 -5.87
C ALA A 123 -11.74 -17.24 -5.06
N LYS A 124 -12.30 -17.72 -3.93
CA LYS A 124 -13.14 -16.88 -3.05
C LYS A 124 -12.36 -15.72 -2.44
N LEU A 125 -11.10 -15.95 -2.04
CA LEU A 125 -10.23 -14.89 -1.56
C LEU A 125 -9.98 -13.83 -2.63
N LEU A 126 -9.64 -14.24 -3.86
CA LEU A 126 -9.41 -13.30 -4.97
C LEU A 126 -10.65 -12.47 -5.28
N THR A 127 -11.84 -13.09 -5.36
CA THR A 127 -13.10 -12.35 -5.55
C THR A 127 -13.33 -11.31 -4.46
N ALA A 128 -13.12 -11.68 -3.19
CA ALA A 128 -13.25 -10.77 -2.06
C ALA A 128 -12.24 -9.61 -2.06
N LEU A 129 -11.01 -9.87 -2.49
CA LEU A 129 -9.98 -8.84 -2.62
C LEU A 129 -10.32 -7.87 -3.75
N VAL A 130 -10.83 -8.36 -4.88
CA VAL A 130 -11.30 -7.52 -6.00
C VAL A 130 -12.47 -6.65 -5.56
N ALA A 131 -13.48 -7.23 -4.90
CA ALA A 131 -14.61 -6.48 -4.34
C ALA A 131 -14.16 -5.39 -3.35
N GLY A 132 -13.23 -5.71 -2.45
CA GLY A 132 -12.66 -4.72 -1.52
C GLY A 132 -11.86 -3.62 -2.21
N CYS A 133 -11.16 -3.96 -3.30
CA CYS A 133 -10.42 -2.99 -4.10
C CYS A 133 -11.36 -1.99 -4.77
N GLU A 134 -12.45 -2.47 -5.39
CA GLU A 134 -13.47 -1.60 -5.99
C GLU A 134 -14.01 -0.60 -4.96
N VAL A 135 -14.44 -1.09 -3.79
CA VAL A 135 -15.01 -0.24 -2.73
C VAL A 135 -13.98 0.78 -2.23
N MET A 136 -12.79 0.32 -1.82
CA MET A 136 -11.78 1.18 -1.22
C MET A 136 -11.27 2.24 -2.20
N PHE A 137 -10.97 1.84 -3.44
CA PHE A 137 -10.35 2.73 -4.43
C PHE A 137 -11.35 3.78 -4.90
N ARG A 138 -12.62 3.42 -5.12
CA ARG A 138 -13.67 4.35 -5.53
C ARG A 138 -13.96 5.39 -4.43
N ILE A 139 -14.03 4.96 -3.18
CA ILE A 139 -14.20 5.87 -2.03
C ILE A 139 -13.01 6.81 -1.89
N GLY A 140 -11.78 6.30 -1.95
CA GLY A 140 -10.58 7.14 -1.90
C GLY A 140 -10.51 8.12 -3.07
N HIS A 141 -10.84 7.68 -4.29
CA HIS A 141 -10.81 8.53 -5.47
C HIS A 141 -11.91 9.61 -5.45
N ALA A 142 -13.06 9.31 -4.85
CA ALA A 142 -14.12 10.28 -4.58
C ALA A 142 -13.69 11.36 -3.57
N CYS A 143 -12.72 11.09 -2.69
CA CYS A 143 -12.19 12.08 -1.72
C CYS A 143 -11.24 13.12 -2.36
N ARG A 144 -10.77 12.89 -3.60
CA ARG A 144 -9.83 13.76 -4.34
C ARG A 144 -8.58 14.15 -3.52
N GLU A 145 -8.08 13.20 -2.72
CA GLU A 145 -6.94 13.35 -1.79
C GLU A 145 -7.06 14.51 -0.77
N THR A 146 -8.26 15.05 -0.55
CA THR A 146 -8.42 16.23 0.31
C THR A 146 -8.34 15.91 1.81
N SER A 147 -8.52 14.65 2.22
CA SER A 147 -8.41 14.22 3.62
C SER A 147 -7.03 14.49 4.23
N GLU A 148 -5.96 14.32 3.44
CA GLU A 148 -4.60 14.62 3.90
C GLU A 148 -4.41 16.11 4.17
N LYS A 149 -5.07 16.99 3.40
CA LYS A 149 -5.05 18.45 3.63
C LYS A 149 -5.76 18.85 4.93
N LEU A 150 -6.65 18.00 5.44
CA LEU A 150 -7.29 18.15 6.76
C LEU A 150 -6.44 17.57 7.89
N GLY A 151 -5.33 16.88 7.57
CA GLY A 151 -4.43 16.27 8.55
C GLY A 151 -4.71 14.80 8.83
N PHE A 152 -5.62 14.15 8.10
CA PHE A 152 -5.88 12.72 8.25
C PHE A 152 -4.91 11.88 7.43
N HIS A 153 -4.54 10.72 7.97
CA HIS A 153 -3.85 9.70 7.19
C HIS A 153 -4.90 8.89 6.43
N ALA A 154 -5.15 9.26 5.17
CA ALA A 154 -6.23 8.71 4.34
C ALA A 154 -6.33 7.17 4.32
N PRO A 155 -5.24 6.38 4.33
CA PRO A 155 -5.34 4.91 4.39
C PRO A 155 -6.03 4.37 5.65
N GLY A 156 -5.91 5.07 6.78
CA GLY A 156 -6.62 4.72 8.02
C GLY A 156 -8.11 5.07 7.98
N LEU A 157 -8.52 5.91 7.03
CA LEU A 157 -9.93 6.28 6.81
C LEU A 157 -10.62 5.36 5.80
N THR A 158 -10.01 5.16 4.63
CA THR A 158 -10.58 4.37 3.53
C THR A 158 -10.41 2.87 3.74
N GLY A 159 -9.34 2.46 4.43
CA GLY A 159 -8.98 1.06 4.63
C GLY A 159 -10.05 0.22 5.35
N PRO A 160 -10.69 0.68 6.45
CA PRO A 160 -11.77 -0.06 7.10
C PRO A 160 -12.91 -0.44 6.15
N LEU A 161 -13.29 0.45 5.23
CA LEU A 161 -14.38 0.23 4.27
C LEU A 161 -14.02 -0.85 3.24
N GLY A 162 -12.79 -0.81 2.72
CA GLY A 162 -12.25 -1.86 1.85
C GLY A 162 -12.16 -3.21 2.54
N ALA A 163 -11.60 -3.23 3.76
CA ALA A 163 -11.46 -4.45 4.55
C ALA A 163 -12.82 -5.03 4.95
N ALA A 164 -13.83 -4.19 5.22
CA ALA A 164 -15.20 -4.62 5.47
C ALA A 164 -15.84 -5.24 4.22
N ALA A 165 -15.61 -4.69 3.03
CA ALA A 165 -16.05 -5.30 1.78
C ALA A 165 -15.40 -6.67 1.54
N THR A 166 -14.08 -6.79 1.72
CA THR A 166 -13.36 -8.07 1.59
C THR A 166 -13.83 -9.10 2.60
N ALA A 167 -13.85 -8.75 3.90
CA ALA A 167 -14.30 -9.66 4.94
C ALA A 167 -15.78 -10.01 4.78
N GLY A 168 -16.63 -9.03 4.45
CA GLY A 168 -18.06 -9.21 4.25
C GLY A 168 -18.39 -10.16 3.10
N HIS A 169 -17.66 -10.05 1.98
CA HIS A 169 -17.79 -10.97 0.86
C HIS A 169 -17.46 -12.41 1.29
N LEU A 170 -16.32 -12.62 1.97
CA LEU A 170 -15.93 -13.94 2.48
C LEU A 170 -16.95 -14.52 3.47
N LEU A 171 -17.53 -13.66 4.31
CA LEU A 171 -18.54 -14.02 5.30
C LEU A 171 -19.94 -14.27 4.69
N GLY A 172 -20.12 -14.01 3.40
CA GLY A 172 -21.39 -14.20 2.69
C GLY A 172 -22.45 -13.17 3.09
N LEU A 173 -22.04 -11.93 3.38
CA LEU A 173 -22.99 -10.84 3.64
C LEU A 173 -23.84 -10.56 2.40
N ASN A 174 -25.15 -10.39 2.59
CA ASN A 174 -26.00 -9.85 1.53
C ASN A 174 -25.81 -8.32 1.40
N ALA A 175 -26.45 -7.72 0.40
CA ALA A 175 -26.31 -6.29 0.11
C ALA A 175 -26.74 -5.38 1.28
N ASP A 176 -27.73 -5.74 2.11
CA ASP A 176 -28.15 -4.92 3.26
C ASP A 176 -27.14 -5.03 4.41
N GLN A 177 -26.67 -6.25 4.70
CA GLN A 177 -25.62 -6.46 5.69
C GLN A 177 -24.31 -5.76 5.27
N MET A 178 -23.99 -5.75 3.98
CA MET A 178 -22.81 -5.03 3.48
C MET A 178 -22.95 -3.52 3.65
N VAL A 179 -24.15 -2.94 3.47
CA VAL A 179 -24.41 -1.54 3.81
C VAL A 179 -24.17 -1.28 5.29
N HIS A 180 -24.66 -2.14 6.19
CA HIS A 180 -24.40 -2.01 7.62
C HIS A 180 -22.91 -2.13 7.95
N ALA A 181 -22.18 -3.05 7.30
CA ALA A 181 -20.74 -3.20 7.45
C ALA A 181 -20.00 -1.92 7.06
N PHE A 182 -20.39 -1.26 5.96
CA PHE A 182 -19.82 0.04 5.58
C PHE A 182 -20.14 1.12 6.62
N GLY A 183 -21.38 1.14 7.13
CA GLY A 183 -21.82 2.01 8.22
C GLY A 183 -20.92 1.93 9.46
N ILE A 184 -20.69 0.70 9.92
CA ILE A 184 -19.84 0.42 11.08
C ILE A 184 -18.37 0.76 10.77
N ALA A 185 -17.86 0.35 9.61
CA ALA A 185 -16.48 0.57 9.21
C ALA A 185 -16.12 2.06 9.11
N ALA A 186 -17.02 2.90 8.58
CA ALA A 186 -16.79 4.34 8.51
C ALA A 186 -16.69 4.99 9.90
N SER A 187 -17.40 4.46 10.90
CA SER A 187 -17.29 4.94 12.29
C SER A 187 -15.98 4.51 12.96
N LEU A 188 -15.25 3.56 12.38
CA LEU A 188 -13.92 3.13 12.84
C LEU A 188 -12.77 3.85 12.10
N ALA A 189 -13.09 4.63 11.06
CA ALA A 189 -12.14 5.40 10.26
C ALA A 189 -11.35 6.38 11.16
N SER A 190 -10.03 6.21 11.20
CA SER A 190 -9.16 7.02 12.06
C SER A 190 -7.71 7.05 11.58
N GLY A 191 -6.91 7.97 12.14
CA GLY A 191 -5.49 8.11 11.84
C GLY A 191 -5.14 9.52 11.37
N ILE A 192 -4.07 10.09 11.92
CA ILE A 192 -3.65 11.47 11.66
C ILE A 192 -2.20 11.54 11.17
N LEU A 193 -1.88 12.56 10.38
CA LEU A 193 -0.55 12.79 9.80
C LEU A 193 0.44 13.46 10.75
N ALA A 194 0.11 13.62 12.04
CA ALA A 194 1.01 14.22 13.01
C ALA A 194 2.40 13.54 13.04
N PHE A 195 2.46 12.23 12.77
CA PHE A 195 3.73 11.50 12.66
C PHE A 195 4.66 12.04 11.57
N ALA A 196 4.13 12.62 10.49
CA ALA A 196 4.90 13.15 9.37
C ALA A 196 5.52 14.53 9.67
N LYS A 197 5.11 15.16 10.78
CA LYS A 197 5.64 16.46 11.26
C LYS A 197 6.32 16.34 12.63
N SER A 198 6.48 15.11 13.13
CA SER A 198 7.12 14.83 14.42
C SER A 198 8.52 14.30 14.21
N ALA A 199 9.44 14.64 15.11
CA ALA A 199 10.80 14.09 15.12
C ALA A 199 10.84 12.62 15.61
N THR A 200 9.82 12.18 16.35
CA THR A 200 9.71 10.84 16.92
C THR A 200 8.29 10.28 16.75
N GLY A 201 8.10 8.97 16.97
CA GLY A 201 6.76 8.37 16.94
C GLY A 201 6.26 7.97 15.55
N GLY A 202 7.12 7.97 14.53
CA GLY A 202 6.81 7.55 13.16
C GLY A 202 6.31 6.10 13.03
N MET A 203 6.55 5.26 14.04
CA MET A 203 6.04 3.87 14.07
C MET A 203 4.52 3.79 13.94
N VAL A 204 3.79 4.79 14.45
CA VAL A 204 2.31 4.81 14.45
C VAL A 204 1.71 4.71 13.04
N LYS A 205 2.42 5.16 12.01
CA LYS A 205 1.97 5.04 10.61
C LYS A 205 1.59 3.59 10.27
N ARG A 206 2.37 2.63 10.75
CA ARG A 206 2.24 1.19 10.49
C ARG A 206 0.99 0.62 11.16
N LEU A 207 0.66 1.12 12.35
CA LEU A 207 -0.56 0.76 13.07
C LEU A 207 -1.81 1.17 12.29
N HIS A 208 -1.79 2.29 11.55
CA HIS A 208 -2.97 2.77 10.82
C HIS A 208 -3.54 1.70 9.87
N LEU A 209 -2.67 0.96 9.16
CA LEU A 209 -3.13 -0.03 8.16
C LEU A 209 -3.52 -1.35 8.84
N GLY A 210 -2.85 -1.72 9.93
CA GLY A 210 -3.31 -2.80 10.81
C GLY A 210 -4.70 -2.52 11.39
N ARG A 211 -4.92 -1.34 11.99
CA ARG A 211 -6.23 -0.94 12.55
C ARG A 211 -7.30 -0.83 11.46
N ALA A 212 -6.93 -0.39 10.26
CA ALA A 212 -7.85 -0.39 9.14
C ALA A 212 -8.33 -1.81 8.76
N ALA A 213 -7.39 -2.75 8.62
CA ALA A 213 -7.71 -4.14 8.30
C ALA A 213 -8.57 -4.80 9.40
N GLU A 214 -8.19 -4.61 10.66
CA GLU A 214 -8.93 -5.13 11.82
C GLU A 214 -10.32 -4.52 11.96
N GLY A 215 -10.45 -3.20 11.79
CA GLY A 215 -11.73 -2.51 11.83
C GLY A 215 -12.71 -3.02 10.77
N GLY A 216 -12.23 -3.36 9.57
CA GLY A 216 -13.07 -3.97 8.53
C GLY A 216 -13.56 -5.37 8.87
N VAL A 217 -12.68 -6.22 9.42
CA VAL A 217 -13.06 -7.57 9.87
C VAL A 217 -14.09 -7.49 11.00
N LEU A 218 -13.89 -6.58 11.95
CA LEU A 218 -14.83 -6.32 13.04
C LEU A 218 -16.19 -5.86 12.49
N ALA A 219 -16.19 -4.88 11.58
CA ALA A 219 -17.40 -4.32 11.00
C ALA A 219 -18.24 -5.37 10.24
N ALA A 220 -17.59 -6.17 9.39
CA ALA A 220 -18.27 -7.24 8.65
C ALA A 220 -18.81 -8.33 9.58
N THR A 221 -18.08 -8.69 10.64
CA THR A 221 -18.51 -9.67 11.64
C THR A 221 -19.72 -9.18 12.44
N LEU A 222 -19.72 -7.91 12.86
CA LEU A 222 -20.86 -7.32 13.56
C LEU A 222 -22.11 -7.24 12.66
N ALA A 223 -21.96 -6.79 11.41
CA ALA A 223 -23.05 -6.72 10.45
C ALA A 223 -23.65 -8.10 10.13
N ARG A 224 -22.81 -9.14 10.00
CA ARG A 224 -23.27 -10.53 9.84
C ARG A 224 -24.21 -10.95 10.96
N ASN A 225 -23.93 -10.50 12.19
CA ASN A 225 -24.65 -10.86 13.40
C ASN A 225 -25.78 -9.86 13.77
N GLY A 226 -26.18 -8.99 12.83
CA GLY A 226 -27.35 -8.14 12.98
C GLY A 226 -27.09 -6.76 13.61
N PHE A 227 -25.83 -6.37 13.82
CA PHE A 227 -25.52 -4.99 14.19
C PHE A 227 -25.73 -4.08 12.98
N SER A 228 -26.54 -3.03 13.12
CA SER A 228 -26.85 -2.12 12.01
C SER A 228 -25.88 -0.94 11.93
N GLY A 229 -25.69 -0.44 10.71
CA GLY A 229 -24.96 0.79 10.40
C GLY A 229 -25.77 1.68 9.44
N PRO A 230 -25.48 2.99 9.37
CA PRO A 230 -26.24 3.96 8.57
C PRO A 230 -26.21 3.64 7.06
N GLU A 231 -27.36 3.72 6.40
CA GLU A 231 -27.54 3.29 5.01
C GLU A 231 -26.99 4.27 3.95
N SER A 232 -26.77 5.52 4.34
CA SER A 232 -26.23 6.60 3.50
C SER A 232 -24.81 7.00 3.94
N VAL A 233 -24.06 6.07 4.53
CA VAL A 233 -22.77 6.35 5.19
C VAL A 233 -21.75 7.03 4.27
N LEU A 234 -21.78 6.82 2.96
CA LEU A 234 -20.82 7.47 2.05
C LEU A 234 -21.27 8.86 1.60
N GLU A 235 -22.55 9.00 1.24
CA GLU A 235 -23.10 10.19 0.57
C GLU A 235 -23.93 11.14 1.45
N GLY A 236 -24.37 10.71 2.63
CA GLY A 236 -25.29 11.45 3.50
C GLY A 236 -24.70 12.74 4.09
N GLU A 237 -25.53 13.55 4.76
CA GLU A 237 -25.17 14.85 5.33
C GLU A 237 -23.98 14.79 6.32
N PHE A 238 -23.87 13.71 7.09
CA PHE A 238 -22.72 13.41 7.95
C PHE A 238 -21.95 12.17 7.47
N GLY A 239 -22.07 11.85 6.17
CA GLY A 239 -21.41 10.73 5.55
C GLY A 239 -19.90 10.93 5.43
N PHE A 240 -19.19 9.83 5.20
CA PHE A 240 -17.74 9.75 5.09
C PHE A 240 -17.16 10.83 4.17
N LEU A 241 -17.74 11.03 2.98
CA LEU A 241 -17.25 12.01 2.02
C LEU A 241 -17.49 13.47 2.45
N GLN A 242 -18.51 13.74 3.27
CA GLN A 242 -18.75 15.06 3.83
C GLN A 242 -17.81 15.35 5.01
N VAL A 243 -17.54 14.34 5.83
CA VAL A 243 -16.74 14.50 7.06
C VAL A 243 -15.24 14.56 6.75
N PHE A 244 -14.76 13.72 5.84
CA PHE A 244 -13.33 13.51 5.62
C PHE A 244 -12.80 14.12 4.32
N SER A 245 -13.62 14.78 3.52
CA SER A 245 -13.20 15.41 2.26
C SER A 245 -13.75 16.84 2.15
N ARG A 246 -12.98 17.74 1.52
CA ARG A 246 -13.39 19.14 1.30
C ARG A 246 -14.22 19.34 0.04
N GLU A 247 -13.92 18.57 -1.00
CA GLU A 247 -14.53 18.69 -2.32
C GLU A 247 -14.77 17.30 -2.91
N PRO A 248 -15.60 16.47 -2.26
CA PRO A 248 -15.82 15.11 -2.74
C PRO A 248 -16.50 15.10 -4.11
N ASP A 249 -16.15 14.11 -4.94
CA ASP A 249 -16.85 13.80 -6.19
C ASP A 249 -17.61 12.47 -6.02
N LEU A 250 -18.87 12.57 -5.63
CA LEU A 250 -19.78 11.45 -5.39
C LEU A 250 -19.95 10.56 -6.63
N ALA A 251 -19.84 11.13 -7.84
CA ALA A 251 -20.02 10.35 -9.06
C ALA A 251 -18.90 9.31 -9.24
N ARG A 252 -17.72 9.52 -8.66
CA ARG A 252 -16.60 8.55 -8.69
C ARG A 252 -16.90 7.28 -7.89
N LEU A 253 -17.86 7.30 -6.96
CA LEU A 253 -18.22 6.12 -6.17
C LEU A 253 -18.71 4.95 -7.04
N THR A 254 -19.41 5.21 -8.14
CA THR A 254 -20.08 4.15 -8.94
C THR A 254 -19.81 4.22 -10.43
N ARG A 255 -19.00 5.19 -10.90
CA ARG A 255 -18.69 5.39 -12.32
C ARG A 255 -18.07 4.14 -12.95
N ALA A 256 -18.70 3.56 -13.97
CA ALA A 256 -18.22 2.36 -14.66
C ALA A 256 -17.98 1.16 -13.71
N LEU A 257 -18.75 1.05 -12.63
CA LEU A 257 -18.69 -0.09 -11.72
C LEU A 257 -19.11 -1.38 -12.42
N GLY A 258 -18.24 -2.39 -12.39
CA GLY A 258 -18.42 -3.66 -13.12
C GLY A 258 -17.96 -3.64 -14.57
N GLU A 259 -17.60 -2.48 -15.11
CA GLU A 259 -17.07 -2.31 -16.47
C GLU A 259 -15.57 -2.02 -16.44
N GLU A 260 -15.16 -1.10 -15.55
CA GLU A 260 -13.76 -0.78 -15.26
C GLU A 260 -13.38 -1.30 -13.87
N TYR A 261 -12.24 -1.99 -13.81
CA TYR A 261 -11.72 -2.56 -12.56
C TYR A 261 -10.60 -1.71 -11.97
N GLU A 262 -10.83 -1.20 -10.77
CA GLU A 262 -9.91 -0.36 -10.00
C GLU A 262 -8.63 -1.10 -9.59
N VAL A 263 -8.65 -2.43 -9.56
CA VAL A 263 -7.46 -3.28 -9.38
C VAL A 263 -6.36 -2.94 -10.41
N MET A 264 -6.75 -2.56 -11.63
CA MET A 264 -5.80 -2.18 -12.68
C MET A 264 -5.12 -0.82 -12.41
N LYS A 265 -5.56 -0.08 -11.39
CA LYS A 265 -4.96 1.16 -10.93
C LYS A 265 -3.93 0.94 -9.81
N ILE A 266 -3.70 -0.31 -9.38
CA ILE A 266 -2.66 -0.66 -8.42
C ILE A 266 -1.30 -0.28 -8.99
N CYS A 267 -0.50 0.38 -8.15
CA CYS A 267 0.85 0.80 -8.41
C CYS A 267 1.79 0.14 -7.39
N MET A 268 2.77 -0.62 -7.89
CA MET A 268 3.76 -1.34 -7.08
C MET A 268 5.05 -0.54 -6.99
N LYS A 269 5.46 -0.23 -5.76
CA LYS A 269 6.75 0.40 -5.50
C LYS A 269 7.88 -0.59 -5.80
N ARG A 270 8.97 -0.13 -6.42
CA ARG A 270 10.19 -0.93 -6.58
C ARG A 270 11.17 -0.74 -5.43
N PHE A 271 11.12 0.44 -4.83
CA PHE A 271 12.02 0.85 -3.74
C PHE A 271 11.21 1.09 -2.46
N PRO A 272 11.76 0.81 -1.26
CA PRO A 272 11.08 0.92 0.03
C PRO A 272 10.98 2.37 0.51
N CYS A 273 10.45 3.27 -0.33
CA CYS A 273 10.36 4.70 -0.05
C CYS A 273 9.03 5.26 -0.55
N HIS A 274 8.72 6.49 -0.13
CA HIS A 274 7.49 7.15 -0.50
C HIS A 274 7.36 7.24 -2.04
N ILE A 275 6.13 7.15 -2.55
CA ILE A 275 5.83 7.01 -3.99
C ILE A 275 6.48 8.09 -4.86
N THR A 276 6.66 9.29 -4.31
CA THR A 276 7.28 10.43 -4.99
C THR A 276 8.77 10.27 -5.26
N ALA A 277 9.47 9.35 -4.58
CA ALA A 277 10.89 9.09 -4.82
C ALA A 277 11.13 8.02 -5.90
N GLN A 278 10.10 7.29 -6.35
CA GLN A 278 10.27 6.18 -7.30
C GLN A 278 10.78 6.65 -8.67
N ALA A 279 10.16 7.68 -9.27
CA ALA A 279 10.58 8.23 -10.56
C ALA A 279 11.97 8.90 -10.51
N PRO A 280 12.32 9.71 -9.49
CA PRO A 280 13.68 10.23 -9.34
C PRO A 280 14.76 9.14 -9.26
N ILE A 281 14.55 8.09 -8.47
CA ILE A 281 15.52 6.98 -8.37
C ILE A 281 15.65 6.28 -9.72
N GLN A 282 14.53 5.98 -10.39
CA GLN A 282 14.54 5.40 -11.73
C GLN A 282 15.39 6.21 -12.70
N ALA A 283 15.16 7.51 -12.76
CA ALA A 283 15.87 8.41 -13.67
C ALA A 283 17.38 8.38 -13.46
N VAL A 284 17.84 8.37 -12.19
CA VAL A 284 19.27 8.27 -11.87
C VAL A 284 19.86 6.92 -12.26
N GLN A 285 19.15 5.82 -12.00
CA GLN A 285 19.60 4.47 -12.38
C GLN A 285 19.71 4.32 -13.91
N GLU A 286 18.74 4.83 -14.67
CA GLU A 286 18.76 4.84 -16.14
C GLU A 286 19.92 5.69 -16.68
N LEU A 287 20.13 6.90 -16.14
CA LEU A 287 21.24 7.75 -16.54
C LEU A 287 22.60 7.09 -16.30
N ARG A 288 22.77 6.43 -15.14
CA ARG A 288 24.02 5.74 -14.81
C ARG A 288 24.25 4.48 -15.65
N ALA A 289 23.17 3.80 -16.07
CA ALA A 289 23.26 2.65 -16.97
C ALA A 289 23.68 3.07 -18.39
N GLU A 290 23.17 4.20 -18.89
CA GLU A 290 23.53 4.74 -20.21
C GLU A 290 24.87 5.48 -20.23
N HIS A 291 25.20 6.15 -19.13
CA HIS A 291 26.44 6.92 -18.95
C HIS A 291 27.09 6.52 -17.63
N PRO A 292 28.03 5.56 -17.62
CA PRO A 292 28.70 5.15 -16.39
C PRO A 292 29.48 6.30 -15.74
N PHE A 293 29.14 6.61 -14.49
CA PHE A 293 29.89 7.55 -13.61
C PHE A 293 29.89 7.04 -12.17
N ALA A 294 30.91 7.41 -11.41
CA ALA A 294 30.99 7.17 -9.97
C ALA A 294 30.20 8.25 -9.20
N ALA A 295 29.68 7.88 -8.03
CA ALA A 295 28.86 8.78 -7.22
C ALA A 295 29.64 10.04 -6.78
N GLU A 296 30.94 9.90 -6.57
CA GLU A 296 31.87 10.96 -6.18
C GLU A 296 32.07 12.02 -7.27
N GLU A 297 31.82 11.66 -8.53
CA GLU A 297 31.93 12.54 -9.69
C GLU A 297 30.73 13.48 -9.83
N VAL A 298 29.65 13.27 -9.05
CA VAL A 298 28.46 14.13 -9.09
C VAL A 298 28.75 15.46 -8.39
N ALA A 299 28.57 16.56 -9.13
CA ALA A 299 28.68 17.92 -8.62
C ALA A 299 27.39 18.35 -7.92
N ASP A 300 26.23 18.14 -8.56
CA ASP A 300 24.89 18.37 -8.02
C ASP A 300 23.80 17.68 -8.86
N ILE A 301 22.59 17.63 -8.31
CA ILE A 301 21.41 17.07 -8.99
C ILE A 301 20.24 18.02 -8.80
N THR A 302 19.52 18.32 -9.87
CA THR A 302 18.23 19.01 -9.84
C THR A 302 17.11 18.03 -10.19
N ILE A 303 16.05 17.99 -9.37
CA ILE A 303 14.89 17.12 -9.56
C ILE A 303 13.65 18.01 -9.67
N ALA A 304 13.04 18.04 -10.85
CA ALA A 304 11.75 18.67 -11.07
C ALA A 304 10.62 17.64 -10.92
N GLY A 305 9.63 17.91 -10.07
CA GLY A 305 8.52 16.98 -9.82
C GLY A 305 7.32 17.64 -9.13
N ALA A 306 6.44 16.82 -8.55
CA ALA A 306 5.25 17.31 -7.85
C ALA A 306 5.59 18.20 -6.65
N GLU A 307 4.77 19.22 -6.37
CA GLU A 307 4.94 20.14 -5.23
C GLU A 307 5.03 19.41 -3.87
N LYS A 308 4.40 18.25 -3.74
CA LYS A 308 4.49 17.37 -2.56
C LYS A 308 5.94 16.96 -2.26
N MET A 309 6.79 16.80 -3.27
CA MET A 309 8.22 16.49 -3.07
C MET A 309 8.92 17.58 -2.25
N ILE A 310 8.62 18.85 -2.53
CA ILE A 310 9.24 20.01 -1.88
C ILE A 310 8.67 20.23 -0.49
N THR A 311 7.34 20.16 -0.36
CA THR A 311 6.63 20.52 0.87
C THR A 311 6.66 19.43 1.96
N HIS A 312 6.83 18.15 1.57
CA HIS A 312 6.72 17.02 2.49
C HIS A 312 7.91 16.06 2.46
N HIS A 313 8.66 15.97 1.35
CA HIS A 313 9.67 14.92 1.15
C HIS A 313 11.09 15.46 0.90
N ASN A 314 11.32 16.75 1.14
CA ASN A 314 12.63 17.40 1.01
C ASN A 314 13.45 17.30 2.31
N ILE A 315 13.67 16.08 2.80
CA ILE A 315 14.37 15.82 4.06
C ILE A 315 15.85 15.57 3.76
N VAL A 316 16.71 16.57 3.94
CA VAL A 316 18.14 16.45 3.57
C VAL A 316 18.94 15.55 4.52
N GLU A 317 18.62 15.57 5.81
CA GLU A 317 19.32 14.80 6.84
C GLU A 317 18.33 13.97 7.66
N PRO A 318 17.86 12.82 7.11
CA PRO A 318 16.97 11.94 7.86
C PRO A 318 17.67 11.40 9.11
N LYS A 319 16.92 11.30 10.22
CA LYS A 319 17.44 10.86 11.52
C LYS A 319 16.97 9.47 11.92
N ASP A 320 16.03 8.91 11.18
CA ASP A 320 15.55 7.55 11.34
C ASP A 320 15.14 6.96 9.98
N VAL A 321 14.86 5.66 9.98
CA VAL A 321 14.42 4.91 8.79
C VAL A 321 13.18 5.54 8.14
N MET A 322 12.20 6.00 8.92
CA MET A 322 10.96 6.57 8.35
C MET A 322 11.26 7.85 7.58
N MET A 323 12.04 8.76 8.16
CA MET A 323 12.47 9.99 7.50
C MET A 323 13.30 9.69 6.25
N ALA A 324 14.16 8.67 6.30
CA ALA A 324 14.96 8.25 5.16
C ALA A 324 14.06 7.77 4.00
N GLN A 325 13.04 6.96 4.31
CA GLN A 325 12.06 6.48 3.33
C GLN A 325 11.14 7.60 2.81
N TYR A 326 10.94 8.67 3.58
CA TYR A 326 10.17 9.85 3.18
C TYR A 326 11.03 10.91 2.45
N SER A 327 12.34 10.70 2.35
CA SER A 327 13.26 11.67 1.77
C SER A 327 13.54 11.37 0.30
N VAL A 328 13.13 12.27 -0.59
CA VAL A 328 13.53 12.22 -2.01
C VAL A 328 15.05 12.43 -2.15
N PRO A 329 15.69 13.45 -1.54
CA PRO A 329 17.14 13.62 -1.63
C PRO A 329 17.94 12.41 -1.15
N PHE A 330 17.58 11.86 0.01
CA PHE A 330 18.28 10.70 0.56
C PHE A 330 18.09 9.45 -0.31
N SER A 331 16.86 9.15 -0.73
CA SER A 331 16.61 7.95 -1.53
C SER A 331 17.34 8.00 -2.88
N VAL A 332 17.42 9.19 -3.50
CA VAL A 332 18.18 9.40 -4.74
C VAL A 332 19.68 9.28 -4.49
N ALA A 333 20.21 9.93 -3.46
CA ALA A 333 21.63 9.83 -3.11
C ALA A 333 22.02 8.38 -2.81
N LEU A 334 21.32 7.71 -1.90
CA LEU A 334 21.52 6.31 -1.52
C LEU A 334 21.67 5.39 -2.75
N SER A 335 20.84 5.59 -3.78
CA SER A 335 20.83 4.78 -4.99
C SER A 335 22.14 4.80 -5.79
N LEU A 336 23.02 5.77 -5.53
CA LEU A 336 24.33 5.85 -6.16
C LEU A 336 25.40 5.01 -5.43
N TRP A 337 25.24 4.73 -4.12
CA TRP A 337 26.19 3.94 -3.32
C TRP A 337 25.71 2.54 -2.97
N ARG A 338 24.40 2.30 -2.98
CA ARG A 338 23.77 1.04 -2.58
C ARG A 338 22.71 0.65 -3.59
N ASP A 339 22.35 -0.63 -3.62
CA ASP A 339 21.19 -1.09 -4.38
C ASP A 339 19.89 -0.59 -3.71
N PRO A 340 19.14 0.33 -4.33
CA PRO A 340 17.91 0.85 -3.74
C PRO A 340 16.76 -0.17 -3.71
N LYS A 341 16.88 -1.32 -4.42
CA LYS A 341 15.89 -2.41 -4.39
C LYS A 341 16.00 -3.24 -3.11
N ASP A 342 17.18 -3.30 -2.49
CA ASP A 342 17.37 -4.00 -1.24
C ASP A 342 16.86 -3.14 -0.08
N PRO A 343 15.81 -3.54 0.65
CA PRO A 343 15.31 -2.74 1.76
C PRO A 343 16.32 -2.55 2.89
N ARG A 344 17.31 -3.44 3.02
CA ARG A 344 18.40 -3.28 3.99
C ARG A 344 19.31 -2.10 3.68
N ALA A 345 19.26 -1.52 2.48
CA ALA A 345 19.97 -0.29 2.15
C ALA A 345 19.45 0.93 2.94
N PHE A 346 18.20 0.90 3.41
CA PHE A 346 17.64 1.95 4.27
C PHE A 346 17.92 1.62 5.74
N SER A 347 19.18 1.80 6.15
CA SER A 347 19.68 1.47 7.49
C SER A 347 20.32 2.66 8.20
N ASP A 348 20.54 2.51 9.51
CA ASP A 348 21.22 3.49 10.35
C ASP A 348 22.60 3.86 9.80
N GLU A 349 23.34 2.88 9.26
CA GLU A 349 24.63 3.12 8.63
C GLU A 349 24.50 4.03 7.39
N SER A 350 23.48 3.80 6.55
CA SER A 350 23.30 4.55 5.31
C SER A 350 22.94 6.03 5.54
N PHE A 351 22.05 6.34 6.49
CA PHE A 351 21.73 7.74 6.79
C PHE A 351 22.69 8.41 7.79
N ALA A 352 23.64 7.67 8.34
CA ALA A 352 24.84 8.22 9.00
C ALA A 352 26.03 8.42 8.05
N ASP A 353 25.98 7.88 6.82
CA ASP A 353 27.11 7.92 5.88
C ASP A 353 27.39 9.35 5.39
N PRO A 354 28.58 9.92 5.67
CA PRO A 354 28.91 11.28 5.29
C PRO A 354 28.97 11.50 3.76
N ALA A 355 29.28 10.46 2.97
CA ALA A 355 29.30 10.57 1.51
C ALA A 355 27.88 10.72 0.95
N ILE A 356 26.93 9.90 1.42
CA ILE A 356 25.52 9.96 1.04
C ILE A 356 24.93 11.32 1.46
N LEU A 357 25.15 11.74 2.71
CA LEU A 357 24.65 13.03 3.23
C LEU A 357 25.27 14.22 2.50
N SER A 358 26.54 14.13 2.08
CA SER A 358 27.19 15.17 1.28
C SER A 358 26.49 15.38 -0.06
N LEU A 359 26.05 14.30 -0.73
CA LEU A 359 25.27 14.43 -1.95
C LEU A 359 23.84 14.89 -1.69
N CYS A 360 23.20 14.44 -0.60
CA CYS A 360 21.86 14.93 -0.23
C CYS A 360 21.79 16.46 -0.19
N ARG A 361 22.82 17.12 0.37
CA ARG A 361 22.93 18.59 0.45
C ARG A 361 23.10 19.28 -0.91
N LYS A 362 23.45 18.53 -1.95
CA LYS A 362 23.64 19.02 -3.33
C LYS A 362 22.44 18.67 -4.24
N ILE A 363 21.40 18.03 -3.70
CA ILE A 363 20.17 17.75 -4.43
C ILE A 363 19.21 18.91 -4.23
N ARG A 364 18.74 19.50 -5.33
CA ARG A 364 17.73 20.57 -5.33
C ARG A 364 16.42 20.04 -5.91
N LEU A 365 15.34 20.17 -5.16
CA LEU A 365 13.99 19.87 -5.64
C LEU A 365 13.33 21.16 -6.17
N VAL A 366 12.72 21.08 -7.34
CA VAL A 366 11.95 22.18 -7.95
C VAL A 366 10.58 21.67 -8.41
N VAL A 367 9.60 22.58 -8.47
CA VAL A 367 8.26 22.22 -8.97
C VAL A 367 8.32 22.07 -10.49
N ASP A 368 7.79 20.96 -11.00
CA ASP A 368 7.44 20.82 -12.40
C ASP A 368 6.03 21.41 -12.62
N GLU A 369 5.92 22.46 -13.43
CA GLU A 369 4.63 23.10 -13.73
C GLU A 369 3.62 22.15 -14.39
N THR A 370 4.09 21.09 -15.05
CA THR A 370 3.21 20.04 -15.59
C THR A 370 2.45 19.31 -14.48
N SER A 371 3.08 19.15 -13.31
CA SER A 371 2.47 18.49 -12.15
C SER A 371 1.21 19.19 -11.64
N ARG A 372 1.10 20.51 -11.83
CA ARG A 372 -0.08 21.30 -11.43
C ARG A 372 -1.29 21.05 -12.33
N LYS A 373 -1.08 20.51 -13.53
CA LYS A 373 -2.12 20.28 -14.54
C LYS A 373 -2.67 18.86 -14.52
N LEU A 374 -2.01 17.92 -13.83
CA LEU A 374 -2.30 16.50 -13.87
C LEU A 374 -2.64 15.97 -12.47
N GLU A 375 -3.85 15.42 -12.31
CA GLU A 375 -4.24 14.74 -11.06
C GLU A 375 -3.35 13.51 -10.85
N GLY A 376 -2.74 13.40 -9.67
CA GLY A 376 -1.90 12.25 -9.32
C GLY A 376 -0.59 12.14 -10.12
N TYR A 377 0.03 13.27 -10.48
CA TYR A 377 1.34 13.29 -11.15
C TYR A 377 2.43 12.60 -10.31
N LEU A 378 3.03 11.55 -10.87
CA LEU A 378 4.13 10.78 -10.27
C LEU A 378 5.42 10.82 -11.12
N GLY A 379 5.47 11.70 -12.12
CA GLY A 379 6.64 11.90 -12.95
C GLY A 379 7.73 12.73 -12.28
N ALA A 380 8.93 12.67 -12.85
CA ALA A 380 10.05 13.53 -12.47
C ALA A 380 11.01 13.75 -13.64
N ARG A 381 11.63 14.93 -13.69
CA ARG A 381 12.79 15.21 -14.55
C ARG A 381 14.02 15.41 -13.67
N VAL A 382 15.05 14.61 -13.91
CA VAL A 382 16.31 14.65 -13.15
C VAL A 382 17.43 15.12 -14.06
N THR A 383 18.17 16.12 -13.60
CA THR A 383 19.38 16.65 -14.24
C THR A 383 20.55 16.47 -13.29
N ILE A 384 21.55 15.69 -13.71
CA ILE A 384 22.80 15.44 -12.98
C ILE A 384 23.92 16.22 -13.65
N ARG A 385 24.63 17.04 -12.89
CA ARG A 385 25.86 17.69 -13.36
C ARG A 385 27.07 16.96 -12.75
N LEU A 386 27.97 16.49 -13.61
CA LEU A 386 29.24 15.89 -13.19
C LEU A 386 30.30 16.97 -12.96
N ARG A 387 31.32 16.66 -12.17
CA ARG A 387 32.47 17.55 -11.90
C ARG A 387 33.29 17.88 -13.15
N SER A 388 33.21 17.05 -14.19
CA SER A 388 33.77 17.31 -15.51
C SER A 388 33.06 18.47 -16.24
N GLY A 389 31.88 18.88 -15.77
CA GLY A 389 31.00 19.85 -16.43
C GLY A 389 29.95 19.19 -17.34
N GLN A 390 30.02 17.87 -17.57
CA GLN A 390 28.98 17.16 -18.32
C GLN A 390 27.64 17.21 -17.59
N GLU A 391 26.57 17.46 -18.34
CA GLU A 391 25.20 17.46 -17.85
C GLU A 391 24.42 16.30 -18.47
N LEU A 392 23.70 15.54 -17.63
CA LEU A 392 22.90 14.39 -18.01
C LEU A 392 21.47 14.62 -17.54
N THR A 393 20.48 14.50 -18.44
CA THR A 393 19.07 14.72 -18.09
C THR A 393 18.19 13.53 -18.50
N ARG A 394 17.25 13.15 -17.63
CA ARG A 394 16.22 12.13 -17.88
C ARG A 394 14.86 12.61 -17.41
N GLU A 395 13.84 12.38 -18.21
CA GLU A 395 12.44 12.57 -17.82
C GLU A 395 11.76 11.19 -17.70
N VAL A 396 11.16 10.93 -16.54
CA VAL A 396 10.33 9.76 -16.28
C VAL A 396 8.91 10.26 -16.07
N LYS A 397 8.02 10.02 -17.05
CA LYS A 397 6.62 10.48 -16.99
C LYS A 397 5.77 9.68 -16.00
N SER A 398 6.05 8.38 -15.93
CA SER A 398 5.47 7.45 -14.97
C SER A 398 6.53 6.38 -14.70
N PHE A 399 6.69 5.97 -13.45
CA PHE A 399 7.75 5.03 -13.11
C PHE A 399 7.32 3.58 -13.33
N LYS A 400 8.30 2.70 -13.53
CA LYS A 400 8.12 1.26 -13.64
C LYS A 400 7.54 0.71 -12.33
N GLY A 401 6.35 0.13 -12.40
CA GLY A 401 5.48 -0.23 -11.30
C GLY A 401 4.14 0.53 -11.28
N SER A 402 4.01 1.60 -12.05
CA SER A 402 2.74 2.30 -12.27
C SER A 402 1.78 1.53 -13.18
N PRO A 403 0.47 1.86 -13.21
CA PRO A 403 -0.46 1.29 -14.20
C PRO A 403 -0.04 1.50 -15.66
N ALA A 404 0.68 2.59 -15.95
CA ALA A 404 1.15 2.91 -17.29
C ALA A 404 2.39 2.09 -17.72
N ASP A 405 3.18 1.60 -16.75
CA ASP A 405 4.34 0.74 -16.98
C ASP A 405 4.46 -0.24 -15.80
N PRO A 406 3.61 -1.27 -15.73
CA PRO A 406 3.57 -2.17 -14.58
C PRO A 406 4.81 -3.05 -14.50
N LEU A 407 5.09 -3.58 -13.31
CA LEU A 407 6.08 -4.64 -13.16
C LEU A 407 5.66 -5.86 -13.97
N SER A 408 6.63 -6.46 -14.66
CA SER A 408 6.48 -7.79 -15.25
C SER A 408 6.43 -8.86 -14.16
N ARG A 409 5.93 -10.05 -14.50
CA ARG A 409 5.93 -11.21 -13.59
C ARG A 409 7.33 -11.50 -13.02
N THR A 410 8.36 -11.39 -13.86
CA THR A 410 9.75 -11.58 -13.45
C THR A 410 10.18 -10.54 -12.42
N GLU A 411 9.86 -9.27 -12.61
CA GLU A 411 10.19 -8.21 -11.65
C GLU A 411 9.41 -8.34 -10.32
N VAL A 412 8.15 -8.80 -10.37
CA VAL A 412 7.38 -9.15 -9.17
C VAL A 412 8.06 -10.30 -8.42
N ALA A 413 8.53 -11.33 -9.14
CA ALA A 413 9.27 -12.44 -8.55
C ALA A 413 10.60 -12.00 -7.94
N GLU A 414 11.38 -11.17 -8.65
CA GLU A 414 12.62 -10.58 -8.13
C GLU A 414 12.38 -9.81 -6.84
N LYS A 415 11.34 -8.97 -6.80
CA LYS A 415 10.95 -8.24 -5.58
C LYS A 415 10.59 -9.23 -4.46
N PHE A 416 9.74 -10.22 -4.74
CA PHE A 416 9.33 -11.21 -3.76
C PHE A 416 10.52 -11.95 -3.14
N PHE A 417 11.44 -12.45 -3.97
CA PHE A 417 12.63 -13.18 -3.48
C PHE A 417 13.64 -12.28 -2.76
N THR A 418 13.72 -11.00 -3.13
CA THR A 418 14.51 -10.02 -2.38
C THR A 418 13.95 -9.82 -0.97
N LEU A 419 12.63 -9.67 -0.83
CA LEU A 419 11.98 -9.45 0.46
C LEU A 419 11.92 -10.70 1.35
N THR A 420 11.92 -11.88 0.73
CA THR A 420 11.88 -13.18 1.44
C THR A 420 13.25 -13.82 1.61
N ALA A 421 14.34 -13.09 1.35
CA ALA A 421 15.70 -13.62 1.41
C ALA A 421 16.13 -14.17 2.79
N ALA A 422 15.41 -13.82 3.86
CA ALA A 422 15.62 -14.36 5.20
C ALA A 422 14.93 -15.71 5.44
N MET A 423 14.04 -16.15 4.54
CA MET A 423 13.42 -17.48 4.58
C MET A 423 14.35 -18.53 3.98
N ASP A 424 14.06 -19.80 4.29
CA ASP A 424 14.56 -20.90 3.48
C ASP A 424 14.14 -20.73 2.02
N ARG A 425 15.07 -21.00 1.09
CA ARG A 425 14.87 -20.74 -0.34
C ARG A 425 13.78 -21.63 -0.94
N GLU A 426 13.71 -22.90 -0.55
CA GLU A 426 12.71 -23.84 -1.04
C GLU A 426 11.32 -23.47 -0.50
N ALA A 427 11.24 -23.04 0.76
CA ALA A 427 10.01 -22.51 1.34
C ALA A 427 9.51 -21.25 0.60
N ALA A 428 10.40 -20.29 0.33
CA ALA A 428 10.06 -19.08 -0.42
C ALA A 428 9.59 -19.40 -1.85
N GLN A 429 10.26 -20.32 -2.56
CA GLN A 429 9.85 -20.76 -3.89
C GLN A 429 8.49 -21.48 -3.88
N THR A 430 8.24 -22.29 -2.85
CA THR A 430 6.96 -22.97 -2.69
C THR A 430 5.83 -21.99 -2.42
N LEU A 431 6.04 -21.02 -1.52
CA LEU A 431 5.08 -19.96 -1.27
C LEU A 431 4.77 -19.16 -2.55
N PHE A 432 5.81 -18.75 -3.29
CA PHE A 432 5.64 -18.03 -4.56
C PHE A 432 4.77 -18.82 -5.55
N ARG A 433 5.11 -20.09 -5.81
CA ARG A 433 4.38 -20.94 -6.77
C ARG A 433 2.91 -21.16 -6.38
N ARG A 434 2.64 -21.32 -5.09
CA ARG A 434 1.27 -21.53 -4.59
C ARG A 434 0.42 -20.28 -4.70
N VAL A 435 1.00 -19.12 -4.41
CA VAL A 435 0.31 -17.82 -4.58
C VAL A 435 0.11 -17.48 -6.05
N GLU A 436 1.06 -17.81 -6.92
CA GLU A 436 0.92 -17.64 -8.37
C GLU A 436 -0.30 -18.43 -8.91
N ARG A 437 -0.61 -19.58 -8.29
CA ARG A 437 -1.79 -20.42 -8.59
C ARG A 437 -2.90 -20.27 -7.55
N LEU A 438 -2.99 -19.11 -6.90
CA LEU A 438 -3.91 -18.90 -5.77
C LEU A 438 -5.36 -19.28 -6.13
N ALA A 439 -5.83 -18.99 -7.33
CA ALA A 439 -7.18 -19.35 -7.75
C ALA A 439 -7.49 -20.86 -7.65
N GLU A 440 -6.48 -21.71 -7.80
CA GLU A 440 -6.60 -23.17 -7.78
C GLU A 440 -6.54 -23.76 -6.35
N GLU A 441 -6.13 -22.94 -5.37
CA GLU A 441 -5.97 -23.38 -3.99
C GLU A 441 -7.33 -23.65 -3.36
N LYS A 442 -7.55 -24.90 -2.93
CA LYS A 442 -8.82 -25.31 -2.30
C LYS A 442 -9.00 -24.75 -0.90
N ASN A 443 -7.89 -24.41 -0.23
CA ASN A 443 -7.88 -23.82 1.10
C ASN A 443 -6.65 -22.90 1.24
N VAL A 444 -6.89 -21.60 1.43
CA VAL A 444 -5.82 -20.61 1.53
C VAL A 444 -4.94 -20.77 2.77
N GLY A 445 -5.49 -21.32 3.85
CA GLY A 445 -4.75 -21.55 5.10
C GLY A 445 -3.59 -22.52 4.91
N ALA A 446 -3.70 -23.44 3.95
CA ALA A 446 -2.62 -24.35 3.63
C ALA A 446 -1.41 -23.63 3.00
N ILE A 447 -1.58 -22.47 2.38
CA ILE A 447 -0.50 -21.69 1.73
C ILE A 447 0.41 -21.02 2.78
N LEU A 448 -0.14 -20.75 3.97
CA LEU A 448 0.54 -20.00 5.04
C LEU A 448 1.34 -20.89 6.00
N THR A 449 1.30 -22.20 5.81
CA THR A 449 2.04 -23.23 6.56
C THR A 449 3.14 -23.82 5.70
#